data_AF-A0A971G1I9-F1
#
_entry.id   AF-A0A971G1I9-F1
#
_cell.length_a   1.000
_cell.length_b   1.000
_cell.length_c   1.000
_cell.angle_alpha   90.00
_cell.angle_beta   90.00
_cell.angle_gamma   90.00
#
_symmetry.space_group_name_H-M   'P 1'
#
loop_
_entity.id
_entity.type
_entity.pdbx_description
1 polymer ?
#
loop_
_entity_poly.entity_id
_entity_poly.type
_entity_poly.pdbx_seq_one_letter_code
_entity_poly.pdbx_strand_id
1 'polypeptide(L)'
;MRPSPSAPSSRRVLLALVGVLLLLVTACGSSSNAPDQDAARDAGSDSDEGDTADDGPIRLTDARGEVVLDEPATDVVTLDFTYTE
;
A
#
# COMPACT_ATOMS: atom_id res chain seq x y z
N MET A 1 -21.14 51.69 -7.73
CA MET A 1 -20.53 50.97 -8.87
C MET A 1 -19.97 49.64 -8.35
N ARG A 2 -20.58 48.50 -8.71
CA ARG A 2 -20.05 47.17 -8.36
C ARG A 2 -19.19 46.69 -9.55
N PRO A 3 -17.93 46.28 -9.34
CA PRO A 3 -17.12 45.74 -10.43
C PRO A 3 -17.70 44.38 -10.87
N SER A 4 -17.99 44.23 -12.16
CA SER A 4 -18.33 42.93 -12.75
C SER A 4 -17.12 42.00 -12.68
N PRO A 5 -17.29 40.72 -12.32
CA PRO A 5 -16.20 39.75 -12.36
C PRO A 5 -15.85 39.49 -13.84
N SER A 6 -14.61 39.81 -14.22
CA SER A 6 -14.07 39.47 -15.53
C SER A 6 -14.06 37.95 -15.69
N ALA A 7 -14.79 37.42 -16.67
CA ALA A 7 -14.76 36.00 -16.97
C ALA A 7 -13.31 35.54 -17.25
N PRO A 8 -12.81 34.50 -16.58
CA PRO A 8 -11.46 34.02 -16.82
C PRO A 8 -11.37 33.51 -18.25
N SER A 9 -10.36 33.96 -18.99
CA SER A 9 -10.16 33.48 -20.36
C SER A 9 -10.01 31.96 -20.37
N SER A 10 -10.61 31.30 -21.36
CA SER A 10 -10.64 29.83 -21.48
C SER A 10 -9.23 29.22 -21.41
N ARG A 11 -8.22 30.00 -21.85
CA ARG A 11 -6.80 29.64 -21.78
C ARG A 11 -6.26 29.59 -20.36
N ARG A 12 -6.71 30.48 -19.45
CA ARG A 12 -6.37 30.46 -18.02
C ARG A 12 -7.04 29.30 -17.30
N VAL A 13 -8.29 28.98 -17.67
CA VAL A 13 -9.02 27.82 -17.14
C VAL A 13 -8.35 26.51 -17.56
N LEU A 14 -7.93 26.39 -18.82
CA LEU A 14 -7.22 25.22 -19.32
C LEU A 14 -5.88 25.01 -18.60
N LEU A 15 -5.10 26.08 -18.40
CA LEU A 15 -3.83 26.01 -17.68
C LEU A 15 -4.01 25.62 -16.20
N ALA A 16 -5.07 26.10 -15.55
CA ALA A 16 -5.40 25.71 -14.18
C ALA A 16 -5.77 24.22 -14.09
N LEU A 17 -6.58 23.70 -15.03
CA LEU A 17 -6.96 22.29 -15.08
C LEU A 17 -5.75 21.36 -15.29
N VAL A 18 -4.84 21.72 -16.20
CA VAL A 18 -3.60 20.95 -16.44
C VAL A 18 -2.71 20.94 -15.20
N GLY A 19 -2.59 22.06 -14.48
CA GLY A 19 -1.84 22.13 -13.23
C GLY A 19 -2.41 21.24 -12.12
N VAL A 20 -3.73 21.22 -11.97
CA VAL A 20 -4.41 20.35 -11.00
C VAL A 20 -4.21 18.87 -11.34
N LEU A 21 -4.29 18.51 -12.62
CA LEU A 21 -4.06 17.13 -13.08
C LEU A 21 -2.63 16.66 -12.78
N LEU A 22 -1.62 17.50 -12.99
CA LEU A 22 -0.23 17.19 -12.68
C LEU A 22 0.01 17.00 -11.17
N LEU A 23 -0.64 17.80 -10.32
CA LEU A 23 -0.55 17.66 -8.87
C LEU A 23 -1.20 16.37 -8.35
N LEU A 24 -2.29 15.92 -8.98
CA LEU A 24 -2.96 14.67 -8.63
C LEU A 24 -2.13 13.43 -9.01
N VAL A 25 -1.34 13.49 -10.09
CA VAL A 25 -0.45 12.39 -10.48
C VAL A 25 0.66 12.17 -9.44
N THR A 26 1.19 13.22 -8.83
CA THR A 26 2.19 13.10 -7.75
C THR A 26 1.62 12.65 -6.41
N ALA A 27 0.28 12.60 -6.27
CA ALA A 27 -0.39 12.16 -5.04
C ALA A 27 -0.74 10.65 -5.05
N CYS A 28 -0.56 9.96 -6.17
CA CYS A 28 -0.68 8.51 -6.24
C CYS A 28 0.67 7.86 -5.87
N GLY A 29 1.06 7.95 -4.60
CA GLY A 29 2.26 7.26 -4.11
C GLY A 29 3.03 7.98 -3.01
N SER A 30 2.44 8.13 -1.83
CA SER A 30 3.21 8.15 -0.58
C SER A 30 2.27 7.93 0.62
N SER A 31 1.94 6.66 0.90
CA SER A 31 1.58 6.28 2.26
C SER A 31 2.89 6.12 3.02
N SER A 32 3.42 7.22 3.56
CA SER A 32 4.46 7.14 4.56
C SER A 32 3.81 6.66 5.85
N ASN A 33 3.89 5.36 6.11
CA ASN A 33 3.80 4.90 7.50
C ASN A 33 5.03 5.47 8.22
N ALA A 34 4.79 6.43 9.10
CA ALA A 34 5.78 6.88 10.05
C ALA A 34 6.26 5.66 10.87
N PRO A 35 7.57 5.47 11.08
CA PRO A 35 8.01 4.49 12.05
C PRO A 35 7.69 5.01 13.44
N ASP A 36 6.74 4.35 14.12
CA ASP A 36 6.59 4.51 15.56
C ASP A 36 7.89 4.03 16.21
N GLN A 37 8.53 4.98 16.87
CA GLN A 37 9.75 4.83 17.63
C GLN A 37 9.43 4.18 18.98
N ASP A 38 9.30 2.86 19.00
CA ASP A 38 9.40 2.07 20.24
C ASP A 38 10.51 1.03 20.09
N ALA A 39 11.75 1.51 20.16
CA ALA A 39 12.89 0.68 20.46
C ALA A 39 12.91 0.37 21.96
N ALA A 40 12.65 -0.89 22.32
CA ALA A 40 13.50 -1.68 23.23
C ALA A 40 12.82 -3.01 23.63
N ARG A 41 13.34 -4.14 23.15
CA ARG A 41 14.21 -5.05 23.95
C ARG A 41 14.52 -6.33 23.18
N ASP A 42 15.78 -6.72 23.28
CA ASP A 42 16.43 -7.88 22.68
C ASP A 42 15.69 -9.22 22.86
N ALA A 43 15.68 -10.00 21.79
CA ALA A 43 15.98 -11.43 21.85
C ALA A 43 16.82 -11.75 20.60
N GLY A 44 18.13 -11.92 20.81
CA GLY A 44 19.04 -12.38 19.77
C GLY A 44 18.99 -13.90 19.57
N SER A 45 19.60 -14.32 18.45
CA SER A 45 19.93 -15.71 18.07
C SER A 45 18.69 -16.58 17.81
N ASP A 46 18.51 -17.22 16.64
CA ASP A 46 19.49 -18.10 16.01
C ASP A 46 19.41 -18.06 14.47
N SER A 47 20.55 -18.33 13.85
CA SER A 47 20.62 -18.86 12.50
C SER A 47 19.82 -20.17 12.45
N ASP A 48 18.86 -20.29 11.53
CA ASP A 48 18.48 -21.61 11.04
C ASP A 48 18.35 -21.60 9.51
N GLU A 49 19.49 -21.86 8.89
CA GLU A 49 19.55 -22.43 7.55
C GLU A 49 19.04 -23.88 7.66
N GLY A 50 17.72 -24.02 7.50
CA GLY A 50 17.05 -25.31 7.31
C GLY A 50 16.34 -25.83 8.55
N ASP A 51 15.17 -25.26 8.86
CA ASP A 51 14.25 -25.91 9.80
C ASP A 51 13.16 -26.68 9.05
N THR A 52 12.89 -27.85 9.62
CA THR A 52 11.98 -28.87 9.13
C THR A 52 10.54 -28.33 9.18
N ALA A 53 9.68 -28.84 8.30
CA ALA A 53 8.26 -28.49 8.24
C ALA A 53 7.66 -28.33 9.65
N ASP A 54 7.35 -27.08 9.99
CA ASP A 54 6.54 -26.76 11.15
C ASP A 54 5.13 -27.26 10.80
N ASP A 55 4.79 -28.48 11.23
CA ASP A 55 3.49 -29.17 11.01
C ASP A 55 2.32 -28.47 11.75
N GLY A 56 2.49 -27.21 12.14
CA GLY A 56 1.52 -26.38 12.83
C GLY A 56 0.68 -25.53 11.87
N PRO A 57 -0.48 -25.01 12.33
CA PRO A 57 -1.34 -24.19 11.51
C PRO A 57 -0.67 -22.88 11.09
N ILE A 58 -0.70 -22.58 9.80
CA ILE A 58 -0.16 -21.37 9.18
C ILE A 58 -1.17 -20.24 9.35
N ARG A 59 -0.78 -19.16 10.03
CA ARG A 59 -1.63 -17.98 10.24
C ARG A 59 -1.25 -16.85 9.29
N LEU A 60 -2.22 -16.35 8.54
CA LEU A 60 -2.09 -15.24 7.60
C LEU A 60 -2.99 -14.09 8.04
N THR A 61 -2.54 -12.85 7.87
CA THR A 61 -3.39 -11.67 8.06
C THR A 61 -3.39 -10.86 6.78
N ASP A 62 -4.58 -10.56 6.26
CA ASP A 62 -4.78 -9.67 5.12
C ASP A 62 -5.72 -8.50 5.49
N ALA A 63 -6.01 -7.63 4.52
CA ALA A 63 -6.89 -6.48 4.73
C ALA A 63 -8.34 -6.86 5.13
N ARG A 64 -8.73 -8.12 5.00
CA ARG A 64 -10.03 -8.69 5.35
C ARG A 64 -10.01 -9.38 6.72
N GLY A 65 -8.84 -9.66 7.29
CA GLY A 65 -8.68 -10.23 8.63
C GLY A 65 -7.64 -11.36 8.71
N GLU A 66 -7.74 -12.17 9.76
CA GLU A 66 -6.91 -13.36 9.95
C GLU A 66 -7.51 -14.58 9.23
N VAL A 67 -6.66 -15.39 8.60
CA VAL A 67 -6.96 -16.71 8.04
C VAL A 67 -5.95 -17.72 8.59
N VAL A 68 -6.43 -18.91 8.95
CA VAL A 68 -5.58 -20.00 9.44
C VAL A 68 -5.69 -21.18 8.48
N LEU A 69 -4.54 -21.73 8.06
CA LEU A 69 -4.46 -22.94 7.25
C LEU A 69 -3.90 -24.06 8.13
N ASP A 70 -4.61 -25.18 8.21
CA ASP A 70 -4.14 -26.34 8.99
C ASP A 70 -2.96 -27.07 8.30
N GLU A 71 -2.82 -26.89 6.98
CA GLU A 71 -1.74 -27.42 6.14
C GLU A 71 -1.38 -26.41 5.02
N PRO A 72 -0.20 -26.52 4.37
CA PRO A 72 0.15 -25.68 3.24
C PRO A 72 -0.86 -25.76 2.09
N ALA A 73 -1.24 -24.61 1.53
CA ALA A 73 -2.16 -24.57 0.38
C ALA A 73 -1.52 -25.19 -0.87
N THR A 74 -2.16 -26.22 -1.42
CA THR A 74 -1.72 -26.90 -2.65
C THR A 74 -2.30 -26.28 -3.91
N ASP A 75 -3.46 -25.62 -3.80
CA ASP A 75 -4.17 -24.98 -4.90
C ASP A 75 -4.35 -23.49 -4.61
N VAL A 76 -3.70 -22.65 -5.39
CA VAL A 76 -3.68 -21.19 -5.19
C VAL A 76 -4.32 -20.50 -6.39
N VAL A 77 -5.31 -19.65 -6.13
CA VAL A 77 -5.95 -18.80 -7.13
C VAL A 77 -5.71 -17.34 -6.74
N THR A 78 -5.05 -16.59 -7.61
CA THR A 78 -4.89 -15.13 -7.49
C THR A 78 -5.62 -14.42 -8.63
N LEU A 79 -6.21 -13.27 -8.31
CA LEU A 79 -6.81 -12.36 -9.28
C LEU A 79 -5.90 -11.19 -9.63
N ASP A 80 -4.75 -11.09 -8.95
CA ASP A 80 -3.76 -10.04 -9.16
C ASP A 80 -2.52 -10.65 -9.81
N PHE A 81 -2.07 -10.00 -10.89
CA PHE A 81 -0.91 -10.41 -11.68
C PHE A 81 0.41 -10.29 -10.91
N THR A 82 0.46 -9.45 -9.87
CA THR A 82 1.65 -9.25 -9.05
C THR A 82 2.06 -10.49 -8.25
N TYR A 83 1.16 -11.48 -8.11
CA TYR A 83 1.38 -12.70 -7.32
C TYR A 83 1.50 -13.97 -8.18
N THR A 84 1.69 -13.83 -9.50
CA THR A 84 1.81 -14.96 -10.45
C THR A 84 3.23 -15.21 -10.97
N GLU A 85 4.24 -14.64 -10.30
CA GLU A 85 5.66 -14.68 -10.70
C GLU A 85 6.38 -15.98 -10.28
#